data_AF-A0A5E7R4C6-F1
#
_entry.id   AF-A0A5E7R4C6-F1
#
_cell.length_a   1.000
_cell.length_b   1.000
_cell.length_c   1.000
_cell.angle_alpha   90.00
_cell.angle_beta   90.00
_cell.angle_gamma   90.00
#
_symmetry.space_group_name_H-M   'P 1'
#
loop_
_entity.id
_entity.type
_entity.pdbx_description
1 polymer ?
#
loop_
_entity_poly.entity_id
_entity_poly.type
_entity_poly.pdbx_seq_one_letter_code
_entity_poly.pdbx_strand_id
1 'polypeptide(L)'
;MTKDQERSFIARIKCNGVNMTFFDQILNSRHFEPQRLKSPIPPNIVSTFEAYDPVSRELLPVGGRKRPAMVIHFWCYDDYYNMQILSEAYYQKYFSKNEHGVLGAFPAAGGDTTSFNLLDSNQQIITLDDLSGDTATVHLKARNAAIIKKEIWRDPAYSRCFTDKSGDIATFELKILERQVSSPASSTPYS
;
A
#
# COMPACT_ATOMS: atom_id res chain seq x y z
N MET A 1 -11.54 21.99 13.51
CA MET A 1 -10.90 20.92 12.74
C MET A 1 -10.08 21.60 11.65
N THR A 2 -8.85 21.16 11.36
CA THR A 2 -8.08 21.74 10.25
C THR A 2 -8.55 21.15 8.92
N LYS A 3 -8.31 21.84 7.80
CA LYS A 3 -8.66 21.33 6.46
C LYS A 3 -8.01 19.96 6.19
N ASP A 4 -6.79 19.78 6.69
CA ASP A 4 -6.06 18.50 6.64
C ASP A 4 -6.79 17.38 7.40
N GLN A 5 -7.34 17.68 8.59
CA GLN A 5 -8.13 16.71 9.35
C GLN A 5 -9.44 16.36 8.65
N GLU A 6 -10.10 17.35 8.05
CA GLU A 6 -11.33 17.13 7.27
C GLU A 6 -11.07 16.27 6.02
N ARG A 7 -9.86 16.36 5.45
CA ARG A 7 -9.46 15.56 4.28
C ARG A 7 -8.83 14.21 4.61
N SER A 8 -8.63 13.91 5.89
CA SER A 8 -8.05 12.65 6.35
C SER A 8 -9.14 11.58 6.48
N PHE A 9 -8.81 10.33 6.15
CA PHE A 9 -9.80 9.24 6.13
C PHE A 9 -9.17 7.86 6.32
N ILE A 10 -9.99 6.87 6.66
CA ILE A 10 -9.60 5.47 6.76
C ILE A 10 -10.24 4.70 5.62
N ALA A 11 -9.46 3.90 4.90
CA ALA A 11 -9.97 3.05 3.82
C ALA A 11 -9.29 1.68 3.79
N ARG A 12 -10.03 0.68 3.29
CA ARG A 12 -9.45 -0.57 2.80
C ARG A 12 -8.89 -0.35 1.40
N ILE A 13 -7.70 -0.87 1.14
CA ILE A 13 -7.03 -0.75 -0.16
C ILE A 13 -6.83 -2.12 -0.82
N LYS A 14 -7.07 -2.15 -2.13
CA LYS A 14 -6.78 -3.27 -3.03
C LYS A 14 -6.09 -2.76 -4.29
N CYS A 15 -5.49 -3.67 -5.06
CA CYS A 15 -4.94 -3.36 -6.37
C CYS A 15 -5.51 -4.32 -7.43
N ASN A 16 -6.19 -3.77 -8.44
CA ASN A 16 -6.85 -4.52 -9.51
C ASN A 16 -7.78 -5.64 -8.98
N GLY A 17 -8.56 -5.35 -7.95
CA GLY A 17 -9.45 -6.29 -7.26
C GLY A 17 -8.75 -7.27 -6.30
N VAL A 18 -7.42 -7.28 -6.27
CA VAL A 18 -6.62 -8.21 -5.48
C VAL A 18 -6.18 -7.57 -4.16
N ASN A 19 -6.31 -8.33 -3.07
CA ASN A 19 -5.84 -7.88 -1.77
C ASN A 19 -4.31 -7.76 -1.78
N MET A 20 -3.84 -6.60 -1.34
CA MET A 20 -2.42 -6.35 -1.15
C MET A 20 -1.93 -7.05 0.12
N THR A 21 -0.72 -7.61 0.07
CA THR A 21 -0.06 -8.31 1.16
C THR A 21 1.41 -7.91 1.22
N PHE A 22 2.20 -8.58 2.05
CA PHE A 22 3.66 -8.45 2.09
C PHE A 22 4.32 -9.75 1.63
N PHE A 23 5.52 -9.69 1.04
CA PHE A 23 6.20 -10.88 0.50
C PHE A 23 6.36 -12.00 1.53
N ASP A 24 6.86 -11.70 2.73
CA ASP A 24 6.77 -12.60 3.87
C ASP A 24 5.63 -12.11 4.76
N GLN A 25 4.44 -12.66 4.58
CA GLN A 25 3.41 -12.46 5.57
C GLN A 25 3.83 -13.19 6.84
N ILE A 26 4.37 -12.43 7.80
CA ILE A 26 4.84 -12.89 9.10
C ILE A 26 3.75 -13.74 9.76
N LEU A 27 3.86 -15.07 9.63
CA LEU A 27 2.98 -16.04 10.30
C LEU A 27 3.30 -16.15 11.79
N ASN A 28 4.34 -15.45 12.28
CA ASN A 28 4.75 -15.49 13.68
C ASN A 28 5.68 -14.31 14.06
N SER A 29 5.42 -13.64 15.18
CA SER A 29 6.29 -12.59 15.75
C SER A 29 7.73 -13.04 16.05
N ARG A 30 8.00 -14.35 16.04
CA ARG A 30 9.36 -14.91 16.15
C ARG A 30 10.25 -14.70 14.91
N HIS A 31 9.71 -14.21 13.80
CA HIS A 31 10.52 -13.87 12.60
C HIS A 31 11.08 -12.45 12.60
N PHE A 32 10.84 -11.67 13.66
CA PHE A 32 11.58 -10.43 13.94
C PHE A 32 12.97 -10.69 14.56
N GLU A 33 13.34 -11.96 14.84
CA GLU A 33 14.68 -12.28 15.30
C GLU A 33 15.68 -12.20 14.12
N PRO A 34 16.75 -11.38 14.22
CA PRO A 34 17.69 -11.10 13.13
C PRO A 34 18.55 -12.29 12.69
N GLN A 35 18.30 -13.51 13.19
CA GLN A 35 19.21 -14.65 13.03
C GLN A 35 18.64 -15.84 12.24
N ARG A 36 17.45 -15.75 11.62
CA ARG A 36 16.85 -16.90 10.89
C ARG A 36 16.28 -16.65 9.49
N LEU A 37 16.46 -15.49 8.88
CA LEU A 37 16.00 -15.28 7.51
C LEU A 37 17.10 -15.68 6.51
N LYS A 38 17.00 -16.92 6.00
CA LYS A 38 17.58 -17.32 4.70
C LYS A 38 16.66 -16.91 3.53
N SER A 39 15.78 -15.93 3.72
CA SER A 39 14.92 -15.42 2.65
C SER A 39 15.68 -14.33 1.90
N PRO A 40 15.88 -14.44 0.57
CA PRO A 40 16.50 -13.38 -0.23
C PRO A 40 15.63 -12.11 -0.34
N ILE A 41 14.40 -12.14 0.18
CA ILE A 41 13.40 -11.09 0.00
C ILE A 41 13.18 -10.37 1.34
N PRO A 42 13.17 -9.02 1.39
CA PRO A 42 12.85 -8.29 2.60
C PRO A 42 11.38 -8.53 2.99
N PRO A 43 11.07 -8.85 4.26
CA PRO A 43 9.74 -9.35 4.64
C PRO A 43 8.64 -8.30 4.49
N ASN A 44 8.99 -7.01 4.45
CA ASN A 44 8.08 -5.88 4.56
C ASN A 44 7.75 -5.18 3.24
N ILE A 45 8.08 -5.76 2.09
CA ILE A 45 7.71 -5.21 0.78
C ILE A 45 6.26 -5.53 0.45
N VAL A 46 5.52 -4.53 -0.03
CA VAL A 46 4.12 -4.68 -0.43
C VAL A 46 4.04 -5.39 -1.79
N SER A 47 3.11 -6.34 -1.88
CA SER A 47 2.92 -7.24 -3.03
C SER A 47 1.44 -7.59 -3.24
N THR A 48 1.12 -8.32 -4.32
CA THR A 48 -0.15 -9.04 -4.49
C THR A 48 0.11 -10.55 -4.49
N PHE A 49 -0.88 -11.33 -4.05
CA PHE A 49 -0.77 -12.79 -3.95
C PHE A 49 -1.04 -13.49 -5.30
N GLU A 50 -0.32 -13.02 -6.31
CA GLU A 50 -0.35 -13.53 -7.68
C GLU A 50 1.09 -13.86 -8.06
N ALA A 51 1.29 -14.97 -8.77
CA ALA A 51 2.56 -15.31 -9.38
C ALA A 51 2.45 -15.14 -10.89
N TYR A 52 3.50 -14.62 -11.50
CA TYR A 52 3.61 -14.59 -12.95
C TYR A 52 3.90 -16.01 -13.46
N ASP A 53 3.01 -16.54 -14.28
CA ASP A 53 3.24 -17.78 -15.02
C ASP A 53 3.90 -17.46 -16.38
N PRO A 54 5.16 -17.84 -16.59
CA PRO A 54 5.86 -17.54 -17.84
C PRO A 54 5.31 -18.30 -19.05
N VAL A 55 4.54 -19.38 -18.84
CA VAL A 55 3.96 -20.19 -19.91
C VAL A 55 2.72 -19.52 -20.47
N SER A 56 1.73 -19.23 -19.62
CA SER A 56 0.53 -18.48 -20.03
C SER A 56 0.81 -16.99 -20.25
N ARG A 57 1.91 -16.46 -19.69
CA ARG A 57 2.23 -15.02 -19.60
C ARG A 57 1.17 -14.23 -18.84
N GLU A 58 0.42 -14.92 -17.98
CA GLU A 58 -0.61 -14.34 -17.14
C GLU A 58 -0.19 -14.34 -15.69
N LEU A 59 -0.88 -13.53 -14.90
CA LEU A 59 -0.84 -13.66 -13.47
C LEU A 59 -1.86 -14.67 -13.00
N LEU A 60 -1.40 -15.63 -12.23
CA LEU A 60 -2.25 -16.63 -11.64
C LEU A 60 -2.29 -16.41 -10.12
N PRO A 61 -3.49 -16.40 -9.51
CA PRO A 61 -3.62 -16.45 -8.07
C PRO A 61 -2.89 -17.68 -7.54
N VAL A 62 -2.00 -17.50 -6.57
CA VAL A 62 -1.43 -18.63 -5.83
C VAL A 62 -2.41 -18.99 -4.70
N GLY A 63 -2.72 -20.27 -4.49
CA GLY A 63 -3.73 -20.70 -3.49
C GLY A 63 -3.36 -20.23 -2.07
N GLY A 64 -4.23 -20.04 -1.07
CA GLY A 64 -5.67 -20.25 -0.90
C GLY A 64 -6.07 -19.76 0.51
N ARG A 65 -5.56 -18.60 0.94
CA ARG A 65 -6.07 -17.92 2.14
C ARG A 65 -6.62 -16.57 1.73
N LYS A 66 -7.92 -16.34 2.00
CA LYS A 66 -8.50 -15.00 2.00
C LYS A 66 -7.72 -14.17 3.01
N ARG A 67 -6.83 -13.30 2.52
CA ARG A 67 -6.19 -12.30 3.37
C ARG A 67 -7.17 -11.13 3.53
N PRO A 68 -7.35 -10.58 4.74
CA PRO A 68 -8.13 -9.36 4.88
C PRO A 68 -7.48 -8.25 4.04
N ALA A 69 -8.31 -7.39 3.45
CA ALA A 69 -7.80 -6.22 2.74
C ALA A 69 -7.07 -5.31 3.75
N MET A 70 -5.92 -4.79 3.34
CA MET A 70 -5.14 -3.89 4.19
C MET A 70 -5.94 -2.62 4.48
N VAL A 71 -5.88 -2.16 5.73
CA VAL A 71 -6.56 -0.93 6.15
C VAL A 71 -5.52 0.14 6.40
N ILE A 72 -5.73 1.30 5.80
CA ILE A 72 -4.81 2.43 5.82
C ILE A 72 -5.53 3.67 6.35
N HIS A 73 -4.86 4.42 7.21
CA HIS A 73 -5.20 5.80 7.53
C HIS A 73 -4.44 6.74 6.60
N PHE A 74 -5.19 7.47 5.78
CA PHE A 74 -4.69 8.51 4.90
C PHE A 74 -4.68 9.83 5.68
N TRP A 75 -3.51 10.20 6.22
CA TRP A 75 -3.29 11.48 6.88
C TRP A 75 -3.01 12.56 5.83
N CYS A 76 -3.96 13.47 5.63
CA CYS A 76 -3.80 14.56 4.68
C CYS A 76 -2.86 15.64 5.22
N TYR A 77 -2.08 16.21 4.32
CA TYR A 77 -1.29 17.41 4.48
C TYR A 77 -1.43 18.20 3.19
N ASP A 78 -2.22 19.27 3.19
CA ASP A 78 -2.54 20.08 2.00
C ASP A 78 -3.20 19.27 0.87
N ASP A 79 -2.39 18.72 -0.05
CA ASP A 79 -2.77 17.97 -1.24
C ASP A 79 -2.19 16.53 -1.31
N TYR A 80 -1.49 16.10 -0.26
CA TYR A 80 -0.84 14.78 -0.19
C TYR A 80 -1.14 14.05 1.11
N TYR A 81 -0.81 12.76 1.13
CA TYR A 81 -1.13 11.86 2.22
C TYR A 81 0.09 11.12 2.73
N ASN A 82 0.24 11.04 4.05
CA ASN A 82 1.02 10.00 4.69
C ASN A 82 0.10 8.83 4.99
N MET A 83 0.46 7.63 4.54
CA MET A 83 -0.40 6.46 4.59
C MET A 83 0.05 5.49 5.69
N GLN A 84 -0.62 5.52 6.84
CA GLN A 84 -0.30 4.67 7.99
C GLN A 84 -1.10 3.36 7.95
N ILE A 85 -0.43 2.23 8.15
CA ILE A 85 -1.03 0.90 8.16
C ILE A 85 -1.72 0.64 9.51
N LEU A 86 -3.00 0.26 9.45
CA LEU A 86 -3.84 -0.06 10.61
C LEU A 86 -4.15 -1.56 10.75
N SER A 87 -3.81 -2.41 9.77
CA SER A 87 -4.01 -3.86 9.85
C SER A 87 -2.85 -4.60 10.55
N GLU A 88 -3.12 -5.81 11.08
CA GLU A 88 -2.13 -6.65 11.77
C GLU A 88 -0.88 -6.98 10.91
N ALA A 89 0.22 -7.35 11.57
CA ALA A 89 1.60 -7.53 11.08
C ALA A 89 2.45 -6.27 10.87
N TYR A 90 1.87 -5.11 10.53
CA TYR A 90 2.62 -3.85 10.32
C TYR A 90 1.93 -2.60 10.89
N TYR A 91 1.13 -2.78 11.95
CA TYR A 91 0.45 -1.69 12.64
C TYR A 91 1.42 -0.52 12.95
N GLN A 92 0.97 0.72 12.70
CA GLN A 92 1.72 1.97 12.86
C GLN A 92 2.93 2.17 11.93
N LYS A 93 3.25 1.21 11.05
CA LYS A 93 4.18 1.46 9.94
C LYS A 93 3.51 2.26 8.83
N TYR A 94 4.30 2.83 7.94
CA TYR A 94 3.81 3.61 6.82
C TYR A 94 4.04 2.86 5.52
N PHE A 95 3.12 3.06 4.58
CA PHE A 95 3.44 2.90 3.17
C PHE A 95 4.58 3.84 2.85
N SER A 96 5.71 3.25 2.48
CA SER A 96 6.96 3.98 2.32
C SER A 96 7.86 3.28 1.31
N LYS A 97 8.67 4.04 0.57
CA LYS A 97 9.70 3.47 -0.30
C LYS A 97 10.98 3.20 0.46
N ASN A 98 11.64 2.07 0.15
CA ASN A 98 13.03 1.84 0.54
C ASN A 98 14.02 2.58 -0.38
N GLU A 99 15.32 2.42 -0.13
CA GLU A 99 16.41 2.97 -0.95
C GLU A 99 16.37 2.54 -2.42
N HIS A 100 15.72 1.40 -2.71
CA HIS A 100 15.53 0.91 -4.07
C HIS A 100 14.26 1.45 -4.75
N GLY A 101 13.48 2.31 -4.09
CA GLY A 101 12.22 2.87 -4.62
C GLY A 101 11.03 1.92 -4.52
N VAL A 102 11.15 0.83 -3.76
CA VAL A 102 10.11 -0.20 -3.63
C VAL A 102 9.25 0.09 -2.41
N LEU A 103 7.94 0.05 -2.60
CA LEU A 103 6.94 0.28 -1.57
C LEU A 103 6.89 -0.89 -0.58
N GLY A 104 6.91 -0.57 0.70
CA GLY A 104 6.85 -1.50 1.80
C GLY A 104 6.25 -0.85 3.04
N ALA A 105 6.21 -1.61 4.13
CA ALA A 105 5.93 -1.13 5.47
C ALA A 105 7.24 -0.71 6.15
N PHE A 106 7.53 0.59 6.16
CA PHE A 106 8.72 1.14 6.80
C PHE A 106 8.35 2.24 7.81
N PRO A 107 9.29 2.69 8.66
CA PRO A 107 9.12 3.91 9.43
C PRO A 107 8.80 5.12 8.54
N ALA A 108 8.21 6.16 9.14
CA ALA A 108 8.05 7.45 8.49
C ALA A 108 9.42 8.00 8.05
N ALA A 109 9.49 8.64 6.89
CA ALA A 109 10.71 9.19 6.30
C ALA A 109 10.38 10.47 5.51
N GLY A 110 11.26 10.90 4.60
CA GLY A 110 11.08 12.15 3.83
C GLY A 110 9.93 12.09 2.82
N GLY A 111 9.56 13.25 2.26
CA GLY A 111 8.41 13.39 1.36
C GLY A 111 8.43 12.45 0.15
N ASP A 112 9.61 12.20 -0.43
CA ASP A 112 9.76 11.32 -1.58
C ASP A 112 9.46 9.86 -1.24
N THR A 113 9.54 9.48 0.04
CA THR A 113 9.42 8.10 0.50
C THR A 113 8.06 7.77 1.08
N THR A 114 7.45 8.67 1.85
CA THR A 114 6.23 8.39 2.63
C THR A 114 5.02 9.25 2.30
N SER A 115 5.20 10.25 1.43
CA SER A 115 4.14 11.18 1.07
C SER A 115 3.65 10.90 -0.35
N PHE A 116 2.34 10.71 -0.48
CA PHE A 116 1.71 10.32 -1.74
C PHE A 116 0.57 11.25 -2.08
N ASN A 117 0.51 11.73 -3.31
CA ASN A 117 -0.71 12.29 -3.86
C ASN A 117 -1.63 11.15 -4.33
N LEU A 118 -2.94 11.30 -4.13
CA LEU A 118 -3.94 10.49 -4.80
C LEU A 118 -4.23 11.13 -6.15
N LEU A 119 -4.28 10.34 -7.20
CA LEU A 119 -4.64 10.81 -8.53
C LEU A 119 -5.93 10.14 -9.03
N ASP A 120 -6.75 10.89 -9.75
CA ASP A 120 -7.89 10.35 -10.50
C ASP A 120 -7.45 9.66 -11.81
N SER A 121 -8.42 9.18 -12.61
CA SER A 121 -8.14 8.55 -13.91
C SER A 121 -7.54 9.50 -14.95
N ASN A 122 -7.67 10.82 -14.75
CA ASN A 122 -7.06 11.87 -15.57
C ASN A 122 -5.69 12.33 -15.01
N GLN A 123 -5.16 11.60 -14.02
CA GLN A 123 -3.91 11.89 -13.32
C GLN A 123 -3.90 13.25 -12.61
N GLN A 124 -5.07 13.79 -12.27
CA GLN A 124 -5.21 15.01 -11.47
C GLN A 124 -5.12 14.66 -9.99
N ILE A 125 -4.43 15.51 -9.23
CA ILE A 125 -4.35 15.36 -7.76
C ILE A 125 -5.74 15.58 -7.19
N ILE A 126 -6.18 14.62 -6.39
CA ILE A 126 -7.46 14.65 -5.70
C ILE A 126 -7.26 14.43 -4.20
N THR A 127 -8.23 14.91 -3.42
CA THR A 127 -8.31 14.71 -1.98
C THR A 127 -9.66 14.07 -1.63
N LEU A 128 -9.94 13.88 -0.34
CA LEU A 128 -11.22 13.34 0.12
C LEU A 128 -12.41 14.20 -0.34
N ASP A 129 -12.23 15.52 -0.53
CA ASP A 129 -13.26 16.44 -1.00
C ASP A 129 -13.82 16.02 -2.38
N ASP A 130 -12.98 15.39 -3.21
CA ASP A 130 -13.31 14.95 -4.56
C ASP A 130 -13.93 13.53 -4.58
N LEU A 131 -13.91 12.82 -3.45
CA LEU A 131 -14.41 11.46 -3.31
C LEU A 131 -15.80 11.47 -2.67
N SER A 132 -16.86 11.51 -3.47
CA SER A 132 -18.24 11.62 -2.97
C SER A 132 -18.85 10.30 -2.47
N GLY A 133 -18.37 9.14 -2.94
CA GLY A 133 -18.87 7.82 -2.55
C GLY A 133 -17.93 7.04 -1.63
N ASP A 134 -18.39 5.92 -1.08
CA ASP A 134 -17.58 5.07 -0.18
C ASP A 134 -16.56 4.19 -0.92
N THR A 135 -16.56 4.26 -2.25
CA THR A 135 -15.60 3.56 -3.10
C THR A 135 -14.96 4.53 -4.07
N ALA A 136 -13.64 4.39 -4.27
CA ALA A 136 -12.89 5.19 -5.22
C ALA A 136 -11.83 4.34 -5.92
N THR A 137 -11.49 4.73 -7.14
CA THR A 137 -10.36 4.17 -7.88
C THR A 137 -9.34 5.28 -8.06
N VAL A 138 -8.11 5.05 -7.60
CA VAL A 138 -7.05 6.06 -7.60
C VAL A 138 -5.73 5.49 -8.09
N HIS A 139 -4.84 6.37 -8.53
CA HIS A 139 -3.42 6.09 -8.64
C HIS A 139 -2.67 6.76 -7.50
N LEU A 140 -1.51 6.23 -7.14
CA LEU A 140 -0.63 6.85 -6.14
C LEU A 140 0.57 7.46 -6.85
N LYS A 141 0.96 8.68 -6.48
CA LYS A 141 2.21 9.30 -6.90
C LYS A 141 3.02 9.66 -5.67
N ALA A 142 4.26 9.19 -5.59
CA ALA A 142 5.17 9.68 -4.55
C ALA A 142 5.44 11.17 -4.80
N ARG A 143 5.26 12.02 -3.79
CA ARG A 143 5.06 13.48 -3.94
C ARG A 143 6.06 14.16 -4.88
N ASN A 144 7.36 13.93 -4.68
CA ASN A 144 8.44 14.47 -5.52
C ASN A 144 9.07 13.41 -6.45
N ALA A 145 8.31 12.39 -6.82
CA ALA A 145 8.75 11.34 -7.72
C ALA A 145 7.63 10.92 -8.69
N ALA A 146 7.72 9.72 -9.25
CA ALA A 146 6.80 9.24 -10.27
C ALA A 146 5.57 8.53 -9.67
N ILE A 147 4.61 8.24 -10.55
CA ILE A 147 3.44 7.42 -10.25
C ILE A 147 3.90 6.01 -9.88
N ILE A 148 3.29 5.45 -8.84
CA ILE A 148 3.51 4.09 -8.39
C ILE A 148 3.00 3.13 -9.45
N LYS A 149 3.89 2.24 -9.85
CA LYS A 149 3.73 1.19 -10.83
C LYS A 149 3.81 -0.16 -10.14
N LYS A 150 3.31 -1.19 -10.82
CA LYS A 150 3.37 -2.59 -10.44
C LYS A 150 4.41 -3.26 -11.33
N GLU A 151 5.46 -3.79 -10.72
CA GLU A 151 6.57 -4.45 -11.42
C GLU A 151 6.63 -5.92 -11.01
N ILE A 152 7.04 -6.79 -11.95
CA ILE A 152 7.39 -8.18 -11.62
C ILE A 152 8.78 -8.16 -10.98
N TRP A 153 8.85 -8.50 -9.70
CA TRP A 153 10.12 -8.77 -9.04
C TRP A 153 10.67 -10.09 -9.59
N ARG A 154 11.98 -10.17 -9.84
CA ARG A 154 12.64 -11.41 -10.28
C ARG A 154 13.45 -12.00 -9.12
N ASP A 155 13.61 -13.33 -9.15
CA ASP A 155 14.39 -14.23 -8.28
C ASP A 155 14.60 -13.77 -6.81
N PRO A 156 14.04 -14.50 -5.82
CA PRO A 156 13.45 -15.84 -5.90
C PRO A 156 11.94 -15.88 -6.11
N ALA A 157 11.26 -14.72 -6.15
CA ALA A 157 9.81 -14.69 -6.32
C ALA A 157 9.43 -13.96 -7.60
N TYR A 158 8.74 -14.64 -8.52
CA TYR A 158 7.97 -14.08 -9.64
C TYR A 158 6.70 -13.38 -9.15
N SER A 159 6.81 -12.66 -8.04
CA SER A 159 5.74 -11.94 -7.39
C SER A 159 5.86 -10.45 -7.72
N ARG A 160 4.80 -9.69 -7.51
CA ARG A 160 4.79 -8.28 -7.87
C ARG A 160 5.26 -7.41 -6.72
N CYS A 161 5.99 -6.36 -7.01
CA CYS A 161 6.23 -5.26 -6.07
C CYS A 161 5.59 -3.98 -6.62
N PHE A 162 5.55 -2.95 -5.77
CA PHE A 162 5.15 -1.61 -6.18
C PHE A 162 6.34 -0.68 -6.12
N THR A 163 6.55 0.11 -7.16
CA THR A 163 7.74 0.97 -7.33
C THR A 163 7.38 2.17 -8.18
N ASP A 164 8.09 3.29 -8.07
CA ASP A 164 7.93 4.42 -8.99
C ASP A 164 8.84 4.35 -10.22
N LYS A 165 9.71 3.33 -10.30
CA LYS A 165 10.75 3.22 -11.35
C LYS A 165 10.23 2.62 -12.66
N SER A 166 9.67 1.42 -12.61
CA SER A 166 9.35 0.59 -13.79
C SER A 166 8.04 -0.18 -13.61
N GLY A 167 7.53 -0.77 -14.70
CA GLY A 167 6.28 -1.54 -14.72
C GLY A 167 5.06 -0.72 -15.16
N ASP A 168 3.89 -1.32 -14.99
CA ASP A 168 2.61 -0.74 -15.39
C ASP A 168 2.05 0.14 -14.28
N ILE A 169 1.34 1.23 -14.61
CA ILE A 169 0.70 2.07 -13.59
C ILE A 169 -0.22 1.22 -12.72
N ALA A 170 -0.03 1.31 -11.39
CA ALA A 170 -0.87 0.59 -10.45
C ALA A 170 -2.18 1.35 -10.24
N THR A 171 -3.29 0.61 -10.31
CA THR A 171 -4.62 1.10 -9.95
C THR A 171 -5.00 0.55 -8.59
N PHE A 172 -5.43 1.44 -7.69
CA PHE A 172 -5.82 1.09 -6.34
C PHE A 172 -7.32 1.33 -6.16
N GLU A 173 -8.03 0.32 -5.66
CA GLU A 173 -9.41 0.50 -5.22
C GLU A 173 -9.44 0.77 -3.71
N LEU A 174 -10.10 1.87 -3.35
CA LEU A 174 -10.37 2.26 -1.99
C LEU A 174 -11.82 1.92 -1.64
N LYS A 175 -12.02 1.33 -0.47
CA LYS A 175 -13.30 1.32 0.23
C LYS A 175 -13.16 2.16 1.49
N ILE A 176 -13.67 3.39 1.44
CA ILE A 176 -13.66 4.34 2.55
C ILE A 176 -14.54 3.77 3.67
N LEU A 177 -13.97 3.68 4.86
CA LEU A 177 -14.63 3.19 6.06
C LEU A 177 -15.10 4.34 6.94
N GLU A 178 -14.23 5.36 7.06
CA GLU A 178 -14.48 6.53 7.90
C GLU A 178 -13.89 7.76 7.21
N ARG A 179 -14.62 8.87 7.24
CA ARG A 179 -14.24 10.17 6.68
C ARG A 179 -13.89 11.14 7.80
N GLN A 180 -13.08 12.16 7.51
CA GLN A 180 -12.75 13.23 8.45
C GLN A 180 -12.11 12.70 9.75
N VAL A 181 -11.19 11.74 9.62
CA VAL A 181 -10.53 11.07 10.75
C VAL A 181 -9.16 11.68 11.01
N SER A 182 -9.03 12.42 12.11
CA SER A 182 -7.75 13.01 12.55
C SER A 182 -6.82 11.99 13.22
N SER A 183 -7.36 10.91 13.78
CA SER A 183 -6.60 9.84 14.43
C SER A 183 -7.47 8.58 14.47
N PRO A 184 -6.92 7.37 14.27
CA PRO A 184 -7.71 6.15 14.35
C PRO A 184 -8.39 6.03 15.72
N ALA A 185 -9.70 5.79 15.74
CA ALA A 185 -10.49 5.76 16.97
C ALA A 185 -10.18 4.54 17.87
N SER A 186 -9.54 3.51 17.31
CA SER A 186 -9.19 2.29 18.05
C SER A 186 -7.73 1.89 17.83
N SER A 187 -7.11 1.38 18.90
CA SER A 187 -5.84 0.66 18.86
C SER A 187 -5.98 -0.78 18.38
N THR A 188 -7.21 -1.26 18.17
CA THR A 188 -7.48 -2.57 17.59
C THR A 188 -7.45 -2.49 16.06
N PRO A 189 -6.66 -3.33 15.39
CA PRO A 189 -6.67 -3.45 13.94
C PRO A 189 -8.08 -3.68 13.38
N TYR A 190 -8.41 -3.04 12.26
CA TYR A 190 -9.63 -3.37 11.51
C TYR A 190 -9.52 -4.82 11.02
N SER A 191 -10.53 -5.62 11.32
CA SER A 191 -10.66 -7.03 10.88
C SER A 191 -11.33 -7.14 9.50
#